data_AF-A0A814Y0N2-F1
#
_entry.id   AF-A0A814Y0N2-F1
#
_cell.length_a   1.000
_cell.length_b   1.000
_cell.length_c   1.000
_cell.angle_alpha   90.00
_cell.angle_beta   90.00
_cell.angle_gamma   90.00
#
_symmetry.space_group_name_H-M   'P 1'
#
loop_
_entity.id
_entity.type
_entity.pdbx_description
1 polymer ?
#
loop_
_entity_poly.entity_id
_entity_poly.type
_entity_poly.pdbx_seq_one_letter_code
_entity_poly.pdbx_strand_id
1 'polypeptide(L)'
;MTVSVAMSFLCLSAFDRWACTSQSAQIRQLSSIRVARRLFIIPFILWSLVNIPFLIYCDLVPPIFMCWFTNDLFMKIGVLVLSPILTVLLPLIVLILFELLTYCNIRLVTRIRQQPNQTRLSTWEQQMTRMMLTQTLLSIFCTLPRAIFNIYTIATIDESATRSFDQQSIILLVDQLTVSIACMNFVSSFYIFLLASPRFRQTIRMCLKRRLNLGPNQIAPTNILLTAPTLTGRQIIRGTAHPMVQIESFRRSSIKMTID
;
A
#
# COMPACT_ATOMS: atom_id res chain seq x y z
N MET A 1 1.29 8.82 18.00
CA MET A 1 0.53 7.61 17.62
C MET A 1 0.05 7.61 16.16
N THR A 2 -0.74 8.59 15.70
CA THR A 2 -1.37 8.57 14.36
C THR A 2 -0.39 8.51 13.20
N VAL A 3 0.65 9.34 13.22
CA VAL A 3 1.68 9.39 12.16
C VAL A 3 2.43 8.06 12.06
N SER A 4 2.83 7.49 13.21
CA SER A 4 3.56 6.23 13.29
C SER A 4 2.77 5.05 12.72
N VAL A 5 1.48 4.97 13.06
CA VAL A 5 0.56 3.95 12.52
C VAL A 5 0.40 4.10 11.01
N ALA A 6 0.25 5.33 10.52
CA ALA A 6 0.12 5.57 9.09
C ALA A 6 1.40 5.19 8.31
N MET A 7 2.58 5.46 8.87
CA MET A 7 3.84 5.02 8.27
C MET A 7 3.94 3.49 8.22
N SER A 8 3.51 2.78 9.28
CA SER A 8 3.44 1.32 9.23
C SER A 8 2.50 0.80 8.13
N PHE A 9 1.37 1.47 7.88
CA PHE A 9 0.50 1.09 6.76
C PHE A 9 1.12 1.38 5.40
N LEU A 10 1.90 2.45 5.27
CA LEU A 10 2.68 2.68 4.06
C LEU A 10 3.71 1.56 3.84
N CYS A 11 4.43 1.15 4.89
CA CYS A 11 5.35 0.01 4.81
C CYS A 11 4.65 -1.30 4.43
N LEU A 12 3.49 -1.58 5.05
CA LEU A 12 2.68 -2.76 4.71
C LEU A 12 2.15 -2.71 3.27
N SER A 13 1.78 -1.53 2.78
CA SER A 13 1.38 -1.34 1.38
C SER A 13 2.53 -1.56 0.41
N ALA A 14 3.75 -1.12 0.75
CA ALA A 14 4.95 -1.38 -0.06
C ALA A 14 5.31 -2.87 -0.06
N PHE A 15 5.21 -3.53 1.09
CA PHE A 15 5.37 -4.98 1.21
C PHE A 15 4.34 -5.75 0.38
N ASP A 16 3.06 -5.37 0.47
CA ASP A 16 1.98 -5.99 -0.29
C ASP A 16 2.23 -5.88 -1.80
N ARG A 17 2.62 -4.69 -2.28
CA ARG A 17 3.02 -4.47 -3.68
C ARG A 17 4.20 -5.32 -4.12
N TRP A 18 5.24 -5.40 -3.30
CA TRP A 18 6.38 -6.27 -3.57
C TRP A 18 5.93 -7.74 -3.68
N ALA A 19 5.06 -8.18 -2.76
CA ALA A 19 4.53 -9.53 -2.77
C ALA A 19 3.67 -9.82 -4.00
N CYS A 20 2.80 -8.89 -4.43
CA CYS A 20 2.00 -9.03 -5.65
C CYS A 20 2.87 -9.14 -6.91
N THR A 21 3.95 -8.35 -6.97
CA THR A 21 4.82 -8.26 -8.15
C THR A 21 5.87 -9.37 -8.22
N SER A 22 6.05 -10.14 -7.14
CA SER A 22 6.97 -11.27 -7.09
C SER A 22 6.57 -12.40 -8.03
N GLN A 23 7.56 -13.06 -8.63
CA GLN A 23 7.35 -14.20 -9.52
C GLN A 23 6.99 -15.48 -8.74
N SER A 24 7.40 -15.58 -7.48
CA SER A 24 7.12 -16.75 -6.65
C SER A 24 5.66 -16.77 -6.23
N ALA A 25 4.97 -17.87 -6.55
CA ALA A 25 3.58 -18.08 -6.16
C ALA A 25 3.39 -18.08 -4.64
N GLN A 26 4.38 -18.58 -3.88
CA GLN A 26 4.35 -18.57 -2.41
C GLN A 26 4.38 -17.15 -1.86
N ILE A 27 5.25 -16.29 -2.41
CA ILE A 27 5.33 -14.88 -2.00
C ILE A 27 4.03 -14.15 -2.36
N ARG A 28 3.47 -14.42 -3.54
CA ARG A 28 2.20 -13.80 -3.97
C ARG A 28 1.02 -14.18 -3.08
N GLN A 29 1.02 -15.38 -2.48
CA GLN A 29 -0.01 -15.79 -1.53
C GLN A 29 0.01 -14.96 -0.22
N LEU A 30 1.15 -14.32 0.11
CA LEU A 30 1.24 -13.43 1.27
C LEU A 30 0.40 -12.16 1.11
N SER A 31 0.11 -11.74 -0.13
CA SER A 31 -0.81 -10.64 -0.46
C SER A 31 -2.29 -11.04 -0.37
N SER A 32 -2.60 -12.24 0.14
CA SER A 32 -3.99 -12.66 0.31
C SER A 32 -4.73 -11.79 1.34
N ILE A 33 -6.02 -11.54 1.10
CA ILE A 33 -6.89 -10.73 1.97
C ILE A 33 -6.92 -11.23 3.43
N ARG A 34 -6.73 -12.55 3.64
CA ARG A 34 -6.67 -13.17 4.97
C ARG A 34 -5.43 -12.73 5.74
N VAL A 35 -4.28 -12.66 5.06
CA VAL A 35 -3.02 -12.20 5.64
C VAL A 35 -3.08 -10.69 5.87
N ALA A 36 -3.58 -9.92 4.88
CA ALA A 36 -3.75 -8.46 5.01
C ALA A 36 -4.57 -8.08 6.26
N ARG A 37 -5.67 -8.80 6.54
CA ARG A 37 -6.49 -8.54 7.73
C ARG A 37 -5.72 -8.78 9.04
N ARG A 38 -4.84 -9.80 9.09
CA ARG A 38 -3.99 -10.06 10.27
C ARG A 38 -2.90 -9.00 10.42
N LEU A 39 -2.25 -8.64 9.31
CA LEU A 39 -1.20 -7.61 9.29
C LEU A 39 -1.71 -6.24 9.68
N PHE A 40 -3.00 -5.93 9.45
CA PHE A 40 -3.60 -4.67 9.87
C PHE A 40 -3.62 -4.48 11.40
N ILE A 41 -3.79 -5.54 12.17
CA ILE A 41 -3.93 -5.49 13.63
C ILE A 41 -2.56 -5.27 14.31
N ILE A 42 -1.49 -5.81 13.73
CA ILE A 42 -0.15 -5.82 14.33
C ILE A 42 0.39 -4.41 14.63
N PRO A 43 0.35 -3.43 13.70
CA PRO A 43 0.81 -2.07 13.97
C PRO A 43 0.07 -1.41 15.14
N PHE A 44 -1.24 -1.63 15.30
CA PHE A 44 -1.98 -1.02 16.40
C PHE A 44 -1.51 -1.55 17.75
N ILE A 45 -1.33 -2.86 17.88
CA ILE A 45 -0.85 -3.47 19.12
C ILE A 45 0.57 -2.99 19.42
N LEU A 46 1.46 -3.05 18.42
CA LEU A 46 2.85 -2.64 18.57
C LEU A 46 2.97 -1.17 18.99
N TRP A 47 2.28 -0.26 18.29
CA TRP A 47 2.32 1.16 18.64
C TRP A 47 1.63 1.45 19.96
N SER A 48 0.56 0.74 20.33
CA SER A 48 -0.05 0.89 21.65
C SER A 48 0.97 0.57 22.75
N LEU A 49 1.67 -0.55 22.64
CA LEU A 49 2.71 -0.94 23.61
C LEU A 49 3.85 0.07 23.69
N VAL A 50 4.33 0.58 22.56
CA VAL A 50 5.40 1.60 22.50
C VAL A 50 4.96 2.93 23.12
N ASN A 51 3.66 3.26 23.09
CA ASN A 51 3.16 4.51 23.66
C ASN A 51 2.81 4.41 25.17
N ILE A 52 2.75 3.21 25.77
CA ILE A 52 2.48 3.04 27.21
C ILE A 52 3.47 3.83 28.08
N PRO A 53 4.80 3.78 27.87
CA PRO A 53 5.74 4.57 28.66
C PRO A 53 5.50 6.08 28.59
N PHE A 54 5.02 6.60 27.45
CA PHE A 54 4.71 8.03 27.31
C PHE A 54 3.54 8.45 28.24
N LEU A 55 2.59 7.55 28.50
CA LEU A 55 1.50 7.80 29.45
C LEU A 55 1.96 7.79 30.90
N ILE A 56 3.01 7.03 31.21
CA ILE A 56 3.55 6.90 32.57
C ILE A 56 4.49 8.08 32.90
N TYR A 57 5.29 8.52 31.93
CA TYR A 57 6.37 9.48 32.15
C TYR A 57 6.07 10.92 31.69
N CYS A 58 4.99 11.21 30.95
CA CYS A 58 4.56 12.60 30.72
C CYS A 58 3.68 13.05 31.88
N ASP A 59 4.10 14.14 32.53
CA ASP A 59 3.35 14.77 33.60
C ASP A 59 3.29 16.28 33.38
N LEU A 60 2.33 16.95 34.01
CA LEU A 60 2.25 18.41 34.01
C LEU A 60 3.19 18.96 35.06
N VAL A 61 4.22 19.68 34.64
CA VAL A 61 5.20 20.28 35.55
C VAL A 61 4.79 21.73 35.89
N PRO A 62 4.48 22.05 37.16
CA PRO A 62 4.23 23.42 37.63
C PRO A 62 5.52 24.26 37.59
N PRO A 63 5.45 25.61 37.50
CA PRO A 63 4.26 26.48 37.59
C PRO A 63 3.60 26.82 36.24
N ILE A 64 4.26 26.50 35.12
CA ILE A 64 3.83 26.90 33.77
C ILE A 64 2.86 25.87 33.15
N PHE A 65 2.58 24.77 33.86
CA PHE A 65 1.68 23.67 33.46
C PHE A 65 1.98 23.15 32.04
N MET A 66 3.25 22.90 31.74
CA MET A 66 3.66 22.27 30.48
C MET A 66 3.78 20.74 30.66
N CYS A 67 3.37 19.94 29.66
CA CYS A 67 3.66 18.50 29.68
C CYS A 67 5.15 18.33 29.43
N TRP A 68 5.82 17.68 30.37
CA TRP A 68 7.24 17.38 30.28
C TRP A 68 7.49 15.95 30.75
N PHE A 69 8.62 15.39 30.32
CA PHE A 69 9.03 14.07 30.75
C PHE A 69 9.72 14.14 32.10
N THR A 70 9.18 13.46 33.11
CA THR A 70 9.71 13.49 34.48
C THR A 70 11.01 12.71 34.64
N ASN A 71 11.28 11.77 33.73
CA ASN A 71 12.45 10.91 33.76
C ASN A 71 13.45 11.27 32.65
N ASP A 72 14.65 11.72 33.04
CA ASP A 72 15.72 12.14 32.11
C ASP A 72 16.23 10.99 31.23
N LEU A 73 16.33 9.78 31.77
CA LEU A 73 16.76 8.60 31.02
C LEU A 73 15.72 8.21 29.95
N PHE A 74 14.43 8.29 30.28
CA PHE A 74 13.35 8.08 29.32
C PHE A 74 13.35 9.16 28.22
N MET A 75 13.59 10.41 28.58
CA MET A 75 13.68 11.52 27.64
C MET A 75 14.84 11.32 26.65
N LYS A 76 16.05 11.03 27.15
CA LYS A 76 17.23 10.82 26.30
C LYS A 76 17.13 9.57 25.44
N ILE A 77 16.86 8.41 26.04
CA ILE A 77 16.89 7.13 25.32
C ILE A 77 15.58 6.88 24.58
N GLY A 78 14.44 7.04 25.26
CA GLY A 78 13.13 6.72 24.69
C GLY A 78 12.69 7.73 23.64
N VAL A 79 12.69 9.01 24.02
CA VAL A 79 12.16 10.09 23.17
C VAL A 79 13.18 10.53 22.12
N LEU A 80 14.43 10.78 22.52
CA LEU A 80 15.42 11.34 21.60
C LEU A 80 16.09 10.31 20.68
N VAL A 81 16.26 9.07 21.11
CA VAL A 81 16.96 8.04 20.31
C VAL A 81 15.98 7.02 19.72
N LEU A 82 15.22 6.32 20.56
CA LEU A 82 14.40 5.20 20.12
C LEU A 82 13.21 5.64 19.26
N SER A 83 12.51 6.70 19.66
CA SER A 83 11.35 7.23 18.92
C SER A 83 11.69 7.58 17.46
N PRO A 84 12.70 8.41 17.15
CA PRO A 84 13.00 8.75 15.76
C PRO A 84 13.50 7.56 14.93
N ILE A 85 14.22 6.62 15.56
CA ILE A 85 14.64 5.38 14.88
C ILE A 85 13.41 4.57 14.47
N LEU A 86 12.48 4.33 15.39
CA LEU A 86 11.31 3.49 15.13
C LEU A 86 10.27 4.17 14.24
N THR A 87 10.10 5.50 14.36
CA THR A 87 9.02 6.23 13.68
C THR A 87 9.42 6.81 12.33
N VAL A 88 10.71 7.03 12.09
CA VAL A 88 11.20 7.67 10.85
C VAL A 88 12.22 6.79 10.13
N LEU A 89 13.34 6.44 10.77
CA LEU A 89 14.43 5.76 10.06
C LEU A 89 14.06 4.34 9.62
N LEU A 90 13.54 3.53 10.54
CA LEU A 90 13.12 2.16 10.25
C LEU A 90 12.06 2.09 9.13
N PRO A 91 10.93 2.83 9.19
CA PRO A 91 9.94 2.79 8.11
C PRO A 91 10.50 3.34 6.79
N LEU A 92 11.39 4.34 6.82
CA LEU A 92 12.04 4.87 5.62
C LEU A 92 12.91 3.82 4.93
N ILE A 93 13.74 3.10 5.69
CA ILE A 93 14.59 2.01 5.17
C ILE A 93 13.72 0.90 4.58
N VAL A 94 12.67 0.49 5.30
CA VAL A 94 11.72 -0.54 4.87
C VAL A 94 11.02 -0.13 3.57
N LEU A 95 10.57 1.12 3.48
CA LEU A 95 9.95 1.66 2.26
C LEU A 95 10.91 1.63 1.08
N ILE A 96 12.13 2.18 1.23
CA ILE A 96 13.13 2.21 0.16
C ILE A 96 13.45 0.80 -0.33
N LEU A 97 13.62 -0.15 0.60
CA LEU A 97 13.91 -1.55 0.27
C LEU A 97 12.79 -2.19 -0.55
N PHE A 98 11.55 -2.15 -0.07
CA PHE A 98 10.43 -2.79 -0.78
C PHE A 98 10.07 -2.09 -2.09
N GLU A 99 10.23 -0.77 -2.16
CA GLU A 99 10.01 -0.01 -3.39
C GLU A 99 11.06 -0.37 -4.45
N LEU A 100 12.35 -0.48 -4.07
CA LEU A 100 13.41 -0.91 -4.97
C LEU A 100 13.17 -2.33 -5.49
N LEU A 101 12.80 -3.26 -4.59
CA LEU A 101 12.47 -4.64 -4.97
C LEU A 101 11.26 -4.69 -5.91
N THR A 102 10.22 -3.90 -5.63
CA THR A 102 9.02 -3.79 -6.48
C THR A 102 9.40 -3.26 -7.87
N TYR A 103 10.25 -2.24 -7.94
CA TYR A 103 10.73 -1.69 -9.21
C TYR A 103 11.51 -2.71 -10.04
N CYS A 104 12.42 -3.47 -9.40
CA CYS A 104 13.16 -4.54 -10.04
C CYS A 104 12.22 -5.63 -10.58
N ASN A 105 11.24 -6.06 -9.78
CA ASN A 105 10.25 -7.07 -10.18
C ASN A 105 9.41 -6.60 -11.38
N ILE A 106 8.93 -5.36 -11.37
CA ILE A 106 8.15 -4.80 -12.47
C ILE A 106 8.97 -4.77 -13.75
N ARG A 107 10.22 -4.27 -13.69
CA ARG A 107 11.11 -4.24 -14.87
C ARG A 107 11.36 -5.63 -15.44
N LEU A 108 11.53 -6.64 -14.59
CA LEU A 108 11.73 -8.02 -15.01
C LEU A 108 10.47 -8.60 -15.66
N VAL A 109 9.30 -8.41 -15.04
CA VAL A 109 8.02 -8.90 -15.57
C VAL A 109 7.66 -8.25 -16.89
N THR A 110 7.90 -6.94 -17.06
CA THR A 110 7.67 -6.23 -18.32
C THR A 110 8.53 -6.76 -19.46
N ARG A 111 9.76 -7.23 -19.18
CA ARG A 111 10.62 -7.85 -20.19
C ARG A 111 10.14 -9.24 -20.62
N ILE A 112 9.59 -10.03 -19.70
CA ILE A 112 9.20 -11.42 -19.95
C ILE A 112 7.78 -11.51 -20.55
N ARG A 113 6.84 -10.64 -20.13
CA ARG A 113 5.44 -10.64 -20.62
C ARG A 113 5.28 -9.77 -21.87
N GLN A 114 5.76 -10.27 -23.00
CA GLN A 114 5.39 -9.73 -24.33
C GLN A 114 4.11 -10.36 -24.92
N GLN A 115 3.39 -11.19 -24.16
CA GLN A 115 2.18 -11.85 -24.66
C GLN A 115 0.93 -10.94 -24.65
N PRO A 116 0.20 -10.82 -25.78
CA PRO A 116 -0.88 -9.83 -25.96
C PRO A 116 -2.14 -10.09 -25.12
N ASN A 117 -2.43 -11.33 -24.71
CA ASN A 117 -3.70 -11.66 -24.03
C ASN A 117 -3.72 -11.42 -22.50
N GLN A 118 -2.56 -11.28 -21.84
CA GLN A 118 -2.48 -10.94 -20.40
C GLN A 118 -2.45 -9.42 -20.12
N THR A 119 -2.46 -8.60 -21.17
CA THR A 119 -2.21 -7.15 -21.09
C THR A 119 -3.32 -6.35 -20.39
N ARG A 120 -4.60 -6.76 -20.48
CA ARG A 120 -5.72 -5.96 -19.94
C ARG A 120 -5.85 -6.03 -18.41
N LEU A 121 -5.66 -7.20 -17.79
CA LEU A 121 -5.65 -7.31 -16.32
C LEU A 121 -4.37 -6.68 -15.75
N SER A 122 -3.24 -6.87 -16.44
CA SER A 122 -1.94 -6.29 -16.12
C SER A 122 -1.93 -4.77 -16.12
N THR A 123 -2.62 -4.11 -17.05
CA THR A 123 -2.62 -2.63 -17.13
C THR A 123 -3.33 -1.99 -15.95
N TRP A 124 -4.38 -2.63 -15.40
CA TRP A 124 -5.05 -2.16 -14.18
C TRP A 124 -4.16 -2.29 -12.95
N GLU A 125 -3.55 -3.46 -12.74
CA GLU A 125 -2.62 -3.69 -11.63
C GLU A 125 -1.38 -2.79 -11.74
N GLN A 126 -0.85 -2.58 -12.95
CA GLN A 126 0.26 -1.67 -13.20
C GLN A 126 -0.10 -0.21 -12.93
N GLN A 127 -1.31 0.23 -13.30
CA GLN A 127 -1.74 1.59 -13.00
C GLN A 127 -1.84 1.83 -11.50
N MET A 128 -2.48 0.89 -10.77
CA MET A 128 -2.59 0.95 -9.31
C MET A 128 -1.20 0.95 -8.66
N THR A 129 -0.30 0.09 -9.15
CA THR A 129 1.08 0.00 -8.65
C THR A 129 1.86 1.28 -8.91
N ARG A 130 1.81 1.85 -10.13
CA ARG A 130 2.51 3.12 -10.47
C ARG A 130 2.05 4.30 -9.62
N MET A 131 0.74 4.36 -9.38
CA MET A 131 0.13 5.37 -8.53
C MET A 131 0.63 5.26 -7.09
N MET A 132 0.56 4.05 -6.53
CA MET A 132 1.03 3.78 -5.19
C MET A 132 2.54 4.01 -5.03
N LEU A 133 3.35 3.65 -6.04
CA LEU A 133 4.80 3.94 -6.10
C LEU A 133 5.06 5.46 -6.05
N THR A 134 4.27 6.25 -6.77
CA THR A 134 4.41 7.71 -6.78
C THR A 134 4.07 8.29 -5.40
N GLN A 135 3.06 7.75 -4.73
CA GLN A 135 2.69 8.14 -3.37
C GLN A 135 3.77 7.81 -2.35
N THR A 136 4.36 6.61 -2.42
CA THR A 136 5.46 6.21 -1.53
C THR A 136 6.74 7.01 -1.78
N LEU A 137 7.07 7.30 -3.04
CA LEU A 137 8.19 8.19 -3.36
C LEU A 137 7.99 9.60 -2.79
N LEU A 138 6.80 10.17 -2.95
CA LEU A 138 6.49 11.47 -2.37
C LEU A 138 6.57 11.43 -0.84
N SER A 139 6.08 10.36 -0.22
CA SER A 139 6.21 10.14 1.22
C SER A 139 7.67 10.11 1.67
N ILE A 140 8.57 9.46 0.92
CA ILE A 140 10.01 9.45 1.18
C ILE A 140 10.57 10.88 1.12
N PHE A 141 10.25 11.65 0.08
CA PHE A 141 10.72 13.04 -0.04
C PHE A 141 10.20 13.95 1.08
N CYS A 142 8.95 13.81 1.50
CA CYS A 142 8.38 14.60 2.60
C CYS A 142 8.93 14.20 3.97
N THR A 143 9.36 12.95 4.16
CA THR A 143 9.88 12.45 5.45
C THR A 143 11.39 12.61 5.61
N LEU A 144 12.13 12.72 4.50
CA LEU A 144 13.59 12.89 4.50
C LEU A 144 14.06 14.09 5.35
N PRO A 145 13.48 15.30 5.27
CA PRO A 145 13.92 16.44 6.08
C PRO A 145 13.80 16.17 7.58
N ARG A 146 12.73 15.49 7.99
CA ARG A 146 12.51 15.09 9.39
C ARG A 146 13.53 14.04 9.84
N ALA A 147 13.88 13.09 8.97
CA ALA A 147 14.90 12.08 9.24
C ALA A 147 16.27 12.72 9.47
N ILE A 148 16.66 13.65 8.60
CA ILE A 148 17.93 14.40 8.71
C ILE A 148 17.95 15.20 10.01
N PHE A 149 16.88 15.91 10.34
CA PHE A 149 16.78 16.69 11.58
C PHE A 149 16.87 15.81 12.84
N ASN A 150 16.29 14.62 12.81
CA ASN A 150 16.41 13.67 13.92
C ASN A 150 17.85 13.18 14.11
N ILE A 151 18.56 12.86 13.02
CA ILE A 151 19.96 12.46 13.08
C ILE A 151 20.80 13.61 13.65
N TYR A 152 20.57 14.84 13.19
CA TYR A 152 21.22 16.03 13.73
C TYR A 152 20.95 16.19 15.24
N THR A 153 19.71 15.99 15.67
CA THR A 153 19.33 16.11 17.09
C THR A 153 20.03 15.06 17.94
N ILE A 154 20.09 13.80 17.48
CA ILE A 154 20.78 12.71 18.19
C ILE A 154 22.29 12.98 18.26
N ALA A 155 22.90 13.43 17.16
CA ALA A 155 24.33 13.70 17.09
C ALA A 155 24.77 14.85 18.01
N THR A 156 23.85 15.73 18.39
CA THR A 156 24.13 16.95 19.16
C THR A 156 23.49 16.96 20.54
N ILE A 157 23.18 15.76 21.08
CA ILE A 157 22.59 15.58 22.42
C ILE A 157 23.47 16.20 23.50
N ASP A 158 24.77 15.91 23.48
CA ASP A 158 25.68 16.33 24.56
C ASP A 158 25.94 17.84 24.55
N GLU A 159 25.83 18.48 23.37
CA GLU A 159 25.99 19.93 23.20
C GLU A 159 24.71 20.72 23.49
N SER A 160 23.59 20.04 23.79
CA SER A 160 22.31 20.72 24.02
C SER A 160 22.30 21.62 25.25
N ALA A 161 23.17 21.35 26.24
CA ALA A 161 23.26 22.11 27.50
C ALA A 161 23.95 23.47 27.36
N THR A 162 24.74 23.70 26.30
CA THR A 162 25.53 24.93 26.09
C THR A 162 24.95 25.87 25.04
N ARG A 163 23.76 25.58 24.50
CA ARG A 163 23.13 26.36 23.43
C ARG A 163 22.57 27.69 23.93
N SER A 164 22.70 28.73 23.12
CA SER A 164 22.06 30.02 23.38
C SER A 164 20.55 29.95 23.12
N PHE A 165 19.79 30.86 23.74
CA PHE A 165 18.34 30.98 23.54
C PHE A 165 17.94 31.17 22.06
N ASP A 166 18.75 31.90 21.29
CA ASP A 166 18.51 32.13 19.86
C ASP A 166 18.67 30.84 19.05
N GLN A 167 19.70 30.05 19.35
CA GLN A 167 19.92 28.76 18.70
C GLN A 167 18.77 27.78 18.98
N GLN A 168 18.29 27.75 20.22
CA GLN A 168 17.16 26.89 20.59
C GLN A 168 15.88 27.27 19.83
N SER A 169 15.64 28.57 19.64
CA SER A 169 14.47 29.06 18.88
C SER A 169 14.53 28.65 17.41
N ILE A 170 15.71 28.71 16.78
CA ILE A 170 15.91 28.25 15.40
C ILE A 170 15.66 26.75 15.28
N ILE A 171 16.19 25.94 16.21
CA ILE A 171 16.02 24.49 16.21
C ILE A 171 14.54 24.12 16.31
N LEU A 172 13.78 24.79 17.20
CA LEU A 172 12.34 24.59 17.33
C LEU A 172 11.57 24.97 16.06
N LEU A 173 11.94 26.08 15.41
CA LEU A 173 11.34 26.50 14.15
C LEU A 173 11.56 25.44 13.05
N VAL A 174 12.80 24.92 12.94
CA VAL A 174 13.14 23.87 11.97
C VAL A 174 12.39 22.58 12.28
N ASP A 175 12.28 22.17 13.55
CA ASP A 175 11.50 20.99 13.92
C ASP A 175 10.04 21.14 13.46
N GLN A 176 9.39 22.26 13.76
CA GLN A 176 8.00 22.52 13.35
C GLN A 176 7.82 22.55 11.83
N LEU A 177 8.79 23.10 11.11
CA LEU A 177 8.76 23.11 9.65
C LEU A 177 8.89 21.69 9.08
N THR A 178 9.80 20.87 9.61
CA THR A 178 9.94 19.47 9.17
C THR A 178 8.73 18.61 9.50
N VAL A 179 8.08 18.84 10.65
CA VAL A 179 6.80 18.19 11.01
C VAL A 179 5.70 18.62 10.03
N SER A 180 5.60 19.91 9.72
CA SER A 180 4.60 20.42 8.77
C SER A 180 4.77 19.81 7.38
N ILE A 181 6.00 19.70 6.88
CA ILE A 181 6.32 19.04 5.61
C ILE A 181 5.93 17.56 5.65
N ALA A 182 6.25 16.86 6.75
CA ALA A 182 5.87 15.46 6.91
C ALA A 182 4.34 15.28 6.91
N CYS A 183 3.59 16.22 7.49
CA CYS A 183 2.13 16.21 7.48
C CYS A 183 1.54 16.43 6.07
N MET A 184 2.23 17.12 5.16
CA MET A 184 1.75 17.29 3.78
C MET A 184 1.53 15.95 3.08
N ASN A 185 2.30 14.91 3.42
CA ASN A 185 2.17 13.57 2.87
C ASN A 185 0.73 13.00 2.95
N PHE A 186 0.02 13.30 4.04
CA PHE A 186 -1.37 12.88 4.22
C PHE A 186 -2.31 13.52 3.21
N VAL A 187 -2.09 14.81 2.95
CA VAL A 187 -2.90 15.59 2.01
C VAL A 187 -2.54 15.22 0.56
N SER A 188 -1.25 15.02 0.28
CA SER A 188 -0.77 14.70 -1.06
C SER A 188 -1.35 13.40 -1.61
N SER A 189 -1.62 12.42 -0.75
CA SER A 189 -2.25 11.16 -1.14
C SER A 189 -3.54 11.41 -1.92
N PHE A 190 -4.44 12.26 -1.41
CA PHE A 190 -5.68 12.62 -2.09
C PHE A 190 -5.44 13.24 -3.47
N TYR A 191 -4.50 14.17 -3.58
CA TYR A 191 -4.19 14.84 -4.85
C TYR A 191 -3.55 13.90 -5.87
N ILE A 192 -2.69 12.98 -5.43
CA ILE A 192 -2.16 11.91 -6.29
C ILE A 192 -3.30 11.03 -6.78
N PHE A 193 -4.26 10.67 -5.91
CA PHE A 193 -5.45 9.94 -6.30
C PHE A 193 -6.30 10.65 -7.34
N LEU A 194 -6.45 11.96 -7.19
CA LEU A 194 -7.19 12.80 -8.11
C LEU A 194 -6.51 12.97 -9.47
N LEU A 195 -5.19 13.20 -9.50
CA LEU A 195 -4.45 13.53 -10.71
C LEU A 195 -4.03 12.29 -11.51
N ALA A 196 -3.56 11.23 -10.84
CA ALA A 196 -2.95 10.09 -11.50
C ALA A 196 -3.96 9.07 -12.07
N SER A 197 -5.21 9.07 -11.61
CA SER A 197 -6.23 8.12 -12.06
C SER A 197 -7.32 8.79 -12.91
N PRO A 198 -7.30 8.64 -14.25
CA PRO A 198 -8.41 9.03 -15.12
C PRO A 198 -9.74 8.40 -14.70
N ARG A 199 -9.69 7.18 -14.14
CA ARG A 199 -10.88 6.49 -13.65
C ARG A 199 -11.43 7.10 -12.37
N PHE A 200 -10.58 7.50 -11.44
CA PHE A 200 -11.03 8.23 -10.25
C PHE A 200 -11.70 9.56 -10.64
N ARG A 201 -11.14 10.26 -11.63
CA ARG A 201 -11.79 11.45 -12.23
C ARG A 201 -13.13 11.11 -12.91
N GLN A 202 -13.24 9.97 -13.59
CA GLN A 202 -14.50 9.50 -14.17
C GLN A 202 -15.53 9.16 -13.09
N THR A 203 -15.16 8.47 -12.01
CA THR A 203 -16.04 8.16 -10.88
C THR A 203 -16.50 9.41 -10.16
N ILE A 204 -15.60 10.35 -9.88
CA ILE A 204 -15.97 11.65 -9.30
C ILE A 204 -16.90 12.40 -10.25
N ARG A 205 -16.59 12.50 -11.54
CA ARG A 205 -17.48 13.14 -12.52
C ARG A 205 -18.86 12.46 -12.58
N MET A 206 -18.92 11.13 -12.49
CA MET A 206 -20.19 10.39 -12.45
C MET A 206 -20.98 10.68 -11.16
N CYS A 207 -20.33 10.66 -10.00
CA CYS A 207 -20.94 11.03 -8.73
C CYS A 207 -21.41 12.48 -8.74
N LEU A 208 -20.61 13.41 -9.28
CA LEU A 208 -20.93 14.83 -9.37
C LEU A 208 -22.10 15.06 -10.33
N LYS A 209 -22.12 14.41 -11.50
CA LYS A 209 -23.25 14.47 -12.45
C LYS A 209 -24.53 13.90 -11.84
N ARG A 210 -24.44 12.79 -11.10
CA ARG A 210 -25.58 12.20 -10.35
C ARG A 210 -26.07 13.09 -9.21
N ARG A 211 -25.18 13.81 -8.53
CA ARG A 211 -25.52 14.72 -7.41
C ARG A 211 -26.03 16.07 -7.89
N LEU A 212 -25.53 16.57 -9.02
CA LEU A 212 -25.90 17.86 -9.59
C LEU A 212 -27.13 17.82 -10.51
N ASN A 213 -27.77 16.66 -10.70
CA ASN A 213 -28.93 16.48 -11.59
C ASN A 213 -28.73 17.08 -13.01
N LEU A 214 -27.48 17.17 -13.48
CA LEU A 214 -27.14 17.67 -14.81
C LEU A 214 -27.23 16.51 -15.81
N GLY A 215 -28.45 16.05 -16.08
CA GLY A 215 -28.76 15.10 -17.14
C GLY A 215 -30.08 14.35 -16.93
N PRO A 216 -31.01 14.38 -17.90
CA PRO A 216 -32.30 13.70 -17.79
C PRO A 216 -32.11 12.18 -17.67
N ASN A 217 -33.00 11.56 -16.89
CA ASN A 217 -33.16 10.11 -16.78
C ASN A 217 -33.11 9.43 -18.15
N GLN A 218 -31.94 8.95 -18.57
CA GLN A 218 -31.83 7.91 -19.59
C GLN A 218 -31.47 6.62 -18.87
N ILE A 219 -32.51 5.95 -18.41
CA ILE A 219 -32.49 4.50 -18.24
C ILE A 219 -32.34 3.96 -19.66
N ALA A 220 -31.12 3.60 -20.06
CA ALA A 220 -30.93 2.81 -21.27
C ALA A 220 -31.62 1.47 -21.03
N PRO A 221 -32.65 1.09 -21.82
CA PRO A 221 -33.20 -0.24 -21.72
C PRO A 221 -32.12 -1.22 -22.13
N THR A 222 -31.71 -2.08 -21.20
CA THR A 222 -30.93 -3.27 -21.48
C THR A 222 -31.83 -4.18 -22.31
N ASN A 223 -31.80 -4.02 -23.64
CA ASN A 223 -32.34 -5.02 -24.54
C ASN A 223 -31.45 -6.26 -24.41
N ILE A 224 -31.80 -7.11 -23.45
CA ILE A 224 -31.38 -8.51 -23.42
C ILE A 224 -32.07 -9.14 -24.62
N LEU A 225 -31.41 -9.06 -25.77
CA LEU A 225 -31.76 -9.85 -26.94
C LEU A 225 -31.41 -11.31 -26.60
N LEU A 226 -32.35 -12.00 -25.98
CA LEU A 226 -32.40 -13.46 -25.93
C LEU A 226 -32.53 -13.95 -27.38
N THR A 227 -31.41 -14.16 -28.06
CA THR A 227 -31.38 -15.01 -29.24
C THR A 227 -31.60 -16.45 -28.79
N ALA A 228 -32.86 -16.87 -28.84
CA ALA A 228 -33.26 -18.26 -28.73
C ALA A 228 -32.62 -19.09 -29.87
N PRO A 229 -32.19 -20.34 -29.62
CA PRO A 229 -31.70 -21.22 -30.67
C PRO A 229 -32.88 -21.78 -31.47
N THR A 230 -33.04 -21.35 -32.72
CA THR A 230 -33.89 -22.04 -33.70
C THR A 230 -33.26 -23.37 -34.09
N LEU A 231 -33.71 -24.44 -33.43
CA LEU A 231 -33.69 -25.80 -33.94
C LEU A 231 -34.72 -25.90 -35.07
N THR A 232 -34.27 -25.86 -36.31
CA THR A 232 -35.02 -26.37 -37.45
C THR A 232 -34.18 -27.38 -38.19
N GLY A 233 -34.45 -28.65 -37.88
CA GLY A 233 -34.00 -29.78 -38.66
C GLY A 233 -34.54 -29.70 -40.09
N ARG A 234 -33.67 -29.99 -41.05
CA ARG A 234 -34.08 -30.51 -42.36
C ARG A 234 -33.07 -31.57 -42.77
N GLN A 235 -33.56 -32.80 -42.76
CA GLN A 235 -32.90 -33.96 -43.35
C GLN A 235 -32.60 -33.69 -44.83
N ILE A 236 -31.37 -33.94 -45.26
CA ILE A 236 -31.12 -34.41 -46.63
C ILE A 236 -30.17 -35.61 -46.54
N ILE A 237 -30.73 -36.73 -46.94
CA ILE A 237 -30.12 -38.04 -47.14
C ILE A 237 -29.21 -37.95 -48.36
N ARG A 238 -27.93 -38.31 -48.23
CA ARG A 238 -27.16 -38.93 -49.32
C ARG A 238 -26.03 -39.75 -48.70
N GLY A 239 -26.20 -41.06 -48.78
CA GLY A 239 -25.17 -42.02 -48.43
C GLY A 239 -24.14 -42.17 -49.54
N THR A 240 -22.91 -42.44 -49.13
CA THR A 240 -21.96 -43.29 -49.85
C THR A 240 -21.10 -43.97 -48.80
N ALA A 241 -21.11 -45.30 -48.84
CA ALA A 241 -20.20 -46.23 -48.17
C ALA A 241 -18.73 -45.91 -48.54
N HIS A 242 -17.65 -46.31 -47.86
CA HIS A 242 -17.28 -47.55 -47.15
C HIS A 242 -15.87 -47.30 -46.50
N PRO A 243 -15.12 -48.28 -45.94
CA PRO A 243 -14.98 -48.58 -44.51
C PRO A 243 -13.57 -48.37 -43.88
N MET A 244 -13.46 -48.85 -42.62
CA MET A 244 -12.27 -49.35 -41.91
C MET A 244 -11.20 -48.33 -41.49
N VAL A 245 -11.09 -48.08 -40.18
CA VAL A 245 -9.92 -48.55 -39.39
C VAL A 245 -10.40 -48.84 -37.97
N GLN A 246 -9.97 -50.00 -37.49
CA GLN A 246 -10.28 -50.64 -36.24
C GLN A 246 -9.06 -50.41 -35.30
N ILE A 247 -9.27 -50.60 -33.99
CA ILE A 247 -8.27 -51.12 -33.03
C ILE A 247 -7.44 -50.13 -32.18
N GLU A 248 -7.75 -50.21 -30.87
CA GLU A 248 -6.87 -50.27 -29.69
C GLU A 248 -6.25 -49.06 -28.97
N SER A 249 -6.62 -49.06 -27.69
CA SER A 249 -5.74 -48.90 -26.52
C SER A 249 -5.36 -47.44 -26.19
N PHE A 250 -5.41 -46.98 -24.95
CA PHE A 250 -4.83 -47.62 -23.77
C PHE A 250 -5.39 -46.95 -22.50
N ARG A 251 -5.77 -47.79 -21.52
CA ARG A 251 -5.75 -47.59 -20.04
C ARG A 251 -6.25 -46.25 -19.45
N ARG A 252 -7.33 -46.22 -18.67
CA ARG A 252 -7.53 -46.87 -17.34
C ARG A 252 -6.31 -46.79 -16.43
N SER A 253 -6.42 -45.97 -15.39
CA SER A 253 -6.10 -46.28 -13.99
C SER A 253 -5.83 -44.97 -13.26
N SER A 254 -6.25 -44.73 -12.02
CA SER A 254 -7.12 -45.43 -11.07
C SER A 254 -7.18 -44.46 -9.87
N ILE A 255 -8.36 -44.14 -9.34
CA ILE A 255 -8.96 -44.82 -8.16
C ILE A 255 -8.09 -44.55 -6.91
N LYS A 256 -8.50 -43.59 -6.05
CA LYS A 256 -9.32 -43.84 -4.84
C LYS A 256 -8.75 -44.97 -3.98
N MET A 257 -8.28 -44.66 -2.77
CA MET A 257 -8.37 -45.62 -1.67
C MET A 257 -8.70 -44.89 -0.37
N THR A 258 -9.76 -45.39 0.23
CA THR A 258 -10.41 -45.07 1.49
C THR A 258 -9.80 -45.91 2.63
N ILE A 259 -9.85 -45.35 3.85
CA ILE A 259 -10.08 -46.01 5.16
C ILE A 259 -9.04 -47.04 5.62
N ASP A 260 -8.36 -46.72 6.73
CA ASP A 260 -8.61 -47.30 8.07
C ASP A 260 -8.32 -46.23 9.15
#